data_AF-A0A6I9MED2-F1
#
_entry.id   AF-A0A6I9MED2-F1
#
_cell.length_a   1.000
_cell.length_b   1.000
_cell.length_c   1.000
_cell.angle_alpha   90.00
_cell.angle_beta   90.00
_cell.angle_gamma   90.00
#
_symmetry.space_group_name_H-M   'P 1'
#
loop_
_entity.id
_entity.type
_entity.pdbx_description
1 polymer ?
#
loop_
_entity_poly.entity_id
_entity_poly.type
_entity_poly.pdbx_seq_one_letter_code
_entity_poly.pdbx_strand_id
1 'polypeptide(L)'
;MGCGESKISVANTIVLGVIQIMIGIYHVLMWYFLLVLYMGQIKGVFGTYEPLTYKMGTALWGIAFVISGAFTIKAARKQNRNMVVCTLSLNMLCIMVVLIAASLTIVELAHFRSVSYRNYGQAKLGREVSRILLYSYPLEFGVALSYSICNCSQLGRRQQGSLETVTDAVEGTLF
;
A
#
# COMPACT_ATOMS: atom_id res chain seq x y z
N MET A 1 3.54 -14.50 -34.13
CA MET A 1 4.13 -15.31 -33.03
C MET A 1 4.39 -14.36 -31.87
N GLY A 2 3.80 -14.45 -30.69
CA GLY A 2 2.85 -15.43 -30.14
C GLY A 2 1.86 -14.75 -29.18
N CYS A 3 0.84 -15.50 -28.81
CA CYS A 3 -0.22 -15.15 -27.86
C CYS A 3 0.29 -14.51 -26.56
N GLY A 4 -0.49 -13.57 -26.04
CA GLY A 4 -0.31 -13.07 -24.68
C GLY A 4 -1.26 -11.92 -24.36
N GLU A 5 -2.57 -12.15 -24.45
CA GLU A 5 -3.54 -11.29 -23.75
C GLU A 5 -3.31 -11.43 -22.24
N SER A 6 -2.38 -10.67 -21.66
CA SER A 6 -2.23 -10.54 -20.21
C SER A 6 -3.30 -9.58 -19.65
N LYS A 7 -4.55 -9.82 -20.04
CA LYS A 7 -5.71 -9.20 -19.40
C LYS A 7 -5.86 -9.93 -18.08
N ILE A 8 -5.48 -9.29 -16.97
CA ILE A 8 -5.77 -9.82 -15.64
C ILE A 8 -7.28 -10.13 -15.60
N SER A 9 -7.61 -11.38 -15.31
CA SER A 9 -8.99 -11.80 -15.11
C SER A 9 -9.62 -10.97 -14.00
N VAL A 10 -10.88 -10.58 -14.17
CA VAL A 10 -11.65 -9.82 -13.17
C VAL A 10 -11.58 -10.50 -11.79
N ALA A 11 -11.60 -11.84 -11.76
CA ALA A 11 -11.44 -12.62 -10.54
C ALA A 11 -10.10 -12.34 -9.84
N ASN A 12 -9.00 -12.29 -10.59
CA ASN A 12 -7.67 -12.01 -10.05
C ASN A 12 -7.57 -10.57 -9.52
N THR A 13 -8.19 -9.60 -10.20
CA THR A 13 -8.25 -8.21 -9.69
C THR A 13 -9.02 -8.11 -8.39
N ILE A 14 -10.15 -8.82 -8.29
CA ILE A 14 -10.94 -8.86 -7.04
C ILE A 14 -10.11 -9.48 -5.93
N VAL A 15 -9.43 -10.60 -6.19
CA VAL A 15 -8.55 -11.26 -5.21
C VAL A 15 -7.44 -10.32 -4.74
N LEU A 16 -6.75 -9.63 -5.66
CA LEU A 16 -5.73 -8.64 -5.31
C LEU A 16 -6.29 -7.54 -4.40
N GLY A 17 -7.48 -7.02 -4.71
CA GLY A 17 -8.15 -6.02 -3.87
C GLY A 17 -8.54 -6.55 -2.49
N VAL A 18 -8.99 -7.80 -2.38
CA VAL A 18 -9.29 -8.44 -1.09
C VAL A 18 -8.02 -8.62 -0.26
N ILE A 19 -6.94 -9.11 -0.89
CA ILE A 19 -5.63 -9.26 -0.23
C ILE A 19 -5.15 -7.90 0.29
N GLN A 20 -5.26 -6.85 -0.52
CA GLN A 20 -4.90 -5.48 -0.12
C GLN A 20 -5.71 -4.99 1.09
N ILE A 21 -7.02 -5.28 1.14
CA ILE A 21 -7.86 -4.97 2.31
C ILE A 21 -7.37 -5.73 3.55
N MET A 22 -7.11 -7.02 3.42
CA MET A 22 -6.63 -7.85 4.53
C MET A 22 -5.29 -7.34 5.07
N ILE A 23 -4.36 -6.99 4.18
CA ILE A 23 -3.07 -6.39 4.52
C ILE A 23 -3.28 -5.03 5.20
N GLY A 24 -4.18 -4.19 4.69
CA GLY A 24 -4.51 -2.90 5.28
C GLY A 24 -5.04 -3.02 6.71
N ILE A 25 -6.01 -3.92 6.93
CA ILE A 25 -6.55 -4.21 8.27
C ILE A 25 -5.44 -4.69 9.21
N TYR A 26 -4.59 -5.61 8.74
CA TYR A 26 -3.44 -6.08 9.51
C TYR A 26 -2.51 -4.93 9.92
N HIS A 27 -2.17 -4.03 8.99
CA HIS A 27 -1.32 -2.87 9.31
C HIS A 27 -1.97 -1.92 10.31
N VAL A 28 -3.27 -1.64 10.19
CA VAL A 28 -4.00 -0.81 11.18
C VAL A 28 -3.92 -1.45 12.57
N LEU A 29 -4.18 -2.75 12.69
CA LEU A 29 -4.14 -3.46 13.96
C LEU A 29 -2.74 -3.53 14.56
N MET A 30 -1.72 -3.82 13.75
CA MET A 30 -0.33 -3.87 14.22
C MET A 30 0.17 -2.51 14.67
N TRP A 31 -0.11 -1.46 13.92
CA TRP A 31 0.24 -0.12 14.32
C TRP A 31 -0.53 0.34 15.57
N TYR A 32 -1.82 0.02 15.67
CA TYR A 32 -2.60 0.29 16.87
C TYR A 32 -2.00 -0.43 18.09
N PHE A 33 -1.57 -1.69 17.92
CA PHE A 33 -0.89 -2.43 18.98
C PHE A 33 0.43 -1.76 19.39
N LEU A 34 1.26 -1.33 18.42
CA LEU A 34 2.47 -0.54 18.69
C LEU A 34 2.16 0.76 19.43
N LEU A 35 1.10 1.46 19.04
CA LEU A 35 0.64 2.69 19.71
C LEU A 35 0.30 2.44 21.18
N VAL A 36 -0.42 1.36 21.49
CA VAL A 36 -0.75 0.97 22.87
C VAL A 36 0.51 0.66 23.67
N LEU A 37 1.48 -0.05 23.08
CA LEU A 37 2.76 -0.32 23.71
C LEU A 37 3.54 0.97 23.99
N TYR A 38 3.57 1.92 23.04
CA TYR A 38 4.25 3.20 23.21
C TYR A 38 3.57 4.09 24.26
N MET A 39 2.24 4.14 24.29
CA MET A 39 1.49 4.84 25.35
C MET A 39 1.74 4.26 26.74
N GLY A 40 1.87 2.93 26.84
CA GLY A 40 2.25 2.24 28.08
C GLY A 40 3.65 2.65 28.56
N GLN A 41 4.59 2.87 27.64
CA GLN A 41 5.95 3.29 27.94
C GLN A 41 6.04 4.76 28.40
N ILE A 42 5.32 5.68 27.75
CA ILE A 42 5.34 7.12 28.06
C ILE A 42 4.75 7.42 29.45
N LYS A 43 3.76 6.64 29.91
CA LYS A 43 3.18 6.77 31.26
C LYS A 43 4.09 6.21 32.37
N GLY A 44 5.18 5.54 32.03
CA GLY A 44 6.19 5.06 32.98
C GLY A 44 7.21 6.15 33.32
N VAL A 45 7.41 6.44 34.61
CA VAL A 45 8.19 7.57 35.17
C VAL A 45 9.71 7.58 34.84
N PHE A 46 10.22 6.84 33.86
CA PHE A 46 11.63 6.94 33.44
C PHE A 46 11.79 6.89 31.93
N GLY A 47 11.89 8.07 31.33
CA GLY A 47 12.31 8.30 29.95
C GLY A 47 11.19 8.76 29.02
N THR A 48 11.26 10.01 28.57
CA THR A 48 10.48 10.54 27.44
C THR A 48 10.98 9.93 26.13
N TYR A 49 10.65 8.66 25.89
CA TYR A 49 10.81 8.08 24.56
C TYR A 49 9.59 8.47 23.73
N GLU A 50 9.78 9.39 22.79
CA GLU A 50 8.77 9.75 21.79
C GLU A 50 9.12 9.02 20.49
N PRO A 51 8.41 7.93 20.13
CA PRO A 51 8.63 7.24 18.87
C PRO A 51 8.36 8.19 17.70
N LEU A 52 9.22 8.18 16.70
CA LEU A 52 9.06 9.06 15.54
C LEU A 52 7.81 8.69 14.74
N THR A 53 7.53 7.38 14.68
CA THR A 53 6.32 6.80 14.07
C THR A 53 5.03 7.24 14.77
N TYR A 54 5.07 7.45 16.08
CA TYR A 54 3.96 7.99 16.87
C TYR A 54 3.66 9.45 16.51
N LYS A 55 4.71 10.29 16.43
CA LYS A 55 4.56 11.71 16.07
C LYS A 55 4.00 11.92 14.66
N MET A 56 4.30 11.01 13.75
CA MET A 56 3.84 11.05 12.35
C MET A 56 2.45 10.43 12.12
N GLY A 57 1.79 9.90 13.16
CA GLY A 57 0.44 9.33 13.03
C GLY A 57 0.37 8.12 12.09
N THR A 58 1.48 7.39 11.95
CA THR A 58 1.63 6.25 11.02
C THR A 58 0.58 5.16 11.23
N ALA A 59 -0.02 5.08 12.42
CA ALA A 59 -1.08 4.13 12.72
C ALA A 59 -2.35 4.26 11.88
N LEU A 60 -2.62 5.46 11.35
CA LEU A 60 -3.77 5.70 10.48
C LEU A 60 -3.49 5.36 9.00
N TRP A 61 -2.22 5.13 8.64
CA TRP A 61 -1.82 4.98 7.24
C TRP A 61 -2.34 3.68 6.63
N GLY A 62 -2.57 2.64 7.44
CA GLY A 62 -3.20 1.39 6.99
C GLY A 62 -4.62 1.58 6.44
N ILE A 63 -5.32 2.66 6.82
CA ILE A 63 -6.65 2.99 6.27
C ILE A 63 -6.56 3.30 4.77
N ALA A 64 -5.47 3.92 4.31
CA ALA A 64 -5.25 4.19 2.89
C ALA A 64 -5.20 2.89 2.08
N PHE A 65 -4.58 1.84 2.62
CA PHE A 65 -4.50 0.51 1.98
C PHE A 65 -5.89 -0.13 1.88
N VAL A 66 -6.71 -0.03 2.94
CA VAL A 66 -8.09 -0.53 2.94
C VAL A 66 -8.95 0.19 1.89
N ILE A 67 -8.85 1.53 1.82
CA ILE A 67 -9.57 2.33 0.82
C ILE A 67 -9.10 1.95 -0.59
N SER A 68 -7.80 1.85 -0.82
CA SER A 68 -7.23 1.45 -2.10
C SER A 68 -7.74 0.08 -2.55
N GLY A 69 -7.72 -0.92 -1.67
CA GLY A 69 -8.23 -2.26 -1.98
C GLY A 69 -9.74 -2.28 -2.28
N ALA A 70 -10.54 -1.47 -1.57
CA ALA A 70 -11.97 -1.34 -1.86
C ALA A 70 -12.22 -0.71 -3.25
N PHE A 71 -11.44 0.29 -3.62
CA PHE A 71 -11.48 0.90 -4.95
C PHE A 71 -11.02 -0.08 -6.04
N THR A 72 -10.00 -0.90 -5.78
CA THR A 72 -9.55 -2.00 -6.66
C THR A 72 -10.69 -2.98 -6.96
N ILE A 73 -11.43 -3.44 -5.95
CA ILE A 73 -12.58 -4.33 -6.15
C ILE A 73 -13.69 -3.62 -6.94
N LYS A 74 -13.97 -2.35 -6.60
CA LYS A 74 -15.02 -1.57 -7.27
C LYS A 74 -14.69 -1.34 -8.75
N ALA A 75 -13.43 -1.02 -9.05
CA ALA A 75 -12.90 -0.88 -10.41
C ALA A 75 -13.00 -2.16 -11.22
N ALA A 76 -12.80 -3.32 -10.59
CA ALA A 76 -12.97 -4.62 -11.24
C ALA A 76 -14.44 -4.92 -11.59
N ARG A 77 -15.40 -4.50 -10.76
CA ARG A 77 -16.84 -4.75 -10.98
C ARG A 77 -17.51 -3.78 -11.96
N LYS A 78 -17.17 -2.49 -11.88
CA LYS A 78 -17.73 -1.45 -12.75
C LYS A 78 -16.58 -0.72 -13.46
N GLN A 79 -16.23 -1.14 -14.66
CA GLN A 79 -15.08 -0.57 -15.35
C GLN A 79 -15.40 0.81 -15.95
N ASN A 80 -15.20 1.88 -15.16
CA ASN A 80 -15.23 3.27 -15.63
C ASN A 80 -13.79 3.82 -15.68
N ARG A 81 -13.43 4.52 -16.77
CA ARG A 81 -12.09 5.09 -16.98
C ARG A 81 -11.61 5.92 -15.78
N ASN A 82 -12.47 6.81 -15.27
CA ASN A 82 -12.12 7.68 -14.15
C ASN A 82 -11.87 6.88 -12.86
N MET A 83 -12.59 5.76 -12.66
CA MET A 83 -12.42 4.93 -11.48
C MET A 83 -11.14 4.11 -11.56
N VAL A 84 -10.75 3.63 -12.75
CA VAL A 84 -9.46 2.95 -12.94
C VAL A 84 -8.30 3.90 -12.69
N VAL A 85 -8.35 5.13 -13.24
CA VAL A 85 -7.31 6.16 -13.00
C VAL A 85 -7.23 6.52 -11.52
N CYS A 86 -8.37 6.78 -10.86
CA CYS A 86 -8.40 7.07 -9.42
C CYS A 86 -7.79 5.93 -8.59
N THR A 87 -8.12 4.67 -8.93
CA THR A 87 -7.57 3.50 -8.23
C THR A 87 -6.07 3.36 -8.46
N LEU A 88 -5.58 3.67 -9.66
CA LEU A 88 -4.15 3.65 -9.97
C LEU A 88 -3.40 4.74 -9.19
N SER A 89 -3.97 5.94 -9.10
CA SER A 89 -3.43 7.01 -8.24
C SER A 89 -3.38 6.60 -6.78
N LEU A 90 -4.44 5.98 -6.24
CA LEU A 90 -4.47 5.48 -4.87
C LEU A 90 -3.40 4.41 -4.61
N ASN A 91 -3.20 3.47 -5.54
CA ASN A 91 -2.15 2.46 -5.40
C ASN A 91 -0.74 3.06 -5.45
N MET A 92 -0.50 4.08 -6.28
CA MET A 92 0.77 4.81 -6.28
C MET A 92 1.00 5.56 -4.96
N LEU A 93 -0.04 6.16 -4.38
CA LEU A 93 0.04 6.74 -3.04
C LEU A 93 0.35 5.68 -1.98
N CYS A 94 -0.27 4.50 -2.05
CA CYS A 94 0.01 3.39 -1.14
C CYS A 94 1.48 2.96 -1.22
N ILE A 95 2.05 2.88 -2.44
CA ILE A 95 3.49 2.59 -2.63
C ILE A 95 4.36 3.64 -1.92
N MET A 96 4.07 4.93 -2.10
CA MET A 96 4.83 6.01 -1.43
C MET A 96 4.74 5.92 0.09
N VAL A 97 3.53 5.68 0.61
CA VAL A 97 3.24 5.50 2.04
C VAL A 97 4.03 4.31 2.60
N VAL A 98 4.07 3.18 1.90
CA VAL A 98 4.83 1.99 2.30
C VAL A 98 6.33 2.27 2.36
N LEU A 99 6.90 2.95 1.35
CA LEU A 99 8.32 3.28 1.34
C LEU A 99 8.71 4.19 2.50
N ILE A 100 7.88 5.21 2.78
CA ILE A 100 8.10 6.11 3.91
C ILE A 100 7.97 5.34 5.22
N ALA A 101 6.90 4.58 5.42
CA ALA A 101 6.68 3.79 6.64
C ALA A 101 7.80 2.76 6.90
N ALA A 102 8.28 2.09 5.86
CA ALA A 102 9.40 1.15 5.97
C ALA A 102 10.69 1.88 6.38
N SER A 103 11.01 3.01 5.75
CA SER A 103 12.21 3.79 6.10
C SER A 103 12.16 4.30 7.54
N LEU A 104 11.01 4.83 7.98
CA LEU A 104 10.78 5.24 9.37
C LEU A 104 10.95 4.09 10.36
N THR A 105 10.37 2.93 10.05
CA THR A 105 10.47 1.73 10.88
C THR A 105 11.93 1.26 11.01
N ILE A 106 12.70 1.30 9.91
CA ILE A 106 14.14 0.96 9.91
C ILE A 106 14.94 1.94 10.76
N VAL A 107 14.71 3.26 10.60
CA VAL A 107 15.38 4.30 11.39
C VAL A 107 15.07 4.12 12.88
N GLU A 108 13.82 3.84 13.23
CA GLU A 108 13.41 3.62 14.61
C GLU A 108 14.06 2.37 15.21
N LEU A 109 14.18 1.29 14.43
CA LEU A 109 14.88 0.08 14.85
C LEU A 109 16.39 0.29 15.01
N ALA A 110 17.00 1.14 14.18
CA ALA A 110 18.44 1.42 14.18
C ALA A 110 18.85 2.40 15.28
N HIS A 111 18.00 3.38 15.63
CA HIS A 111 18.35 4.45 16.58
C HIS A 111 18.16 4.08 18.06
N PHE A 112 17.48 2.97 18.35
CA PHE A 112 17.13 2.59 19.72
C PHE A 112 18.32 2.03 20.53
N ARG A 113 19.10 2.92 21.17
CA ARG A 113 20.03 2.55 22.26
C ARG A 113 19.26 2.07 23.50
N SER A 114 19.84 1.10 24.19
CA SER A 114 19.27 0.28 25.29
C SER A 114 18.35 1.03 26.26
N VAL A 115 17.09 0.59 26.34
CA VAL A 115 16.05 1.16 27.23
C VAL A 115 16.19 0.60 28.65
N SER A 116 15.89 1.45 29.63
CA SER A 116 15.90 1.18 31.08
C SER A 116 15.06 -0.05 31.48
N TYR A 117 15.58 -0.84 32.44
CA TYR A 117 15.18 -2.20 32.83
C TYR A 117 13.67 -2.36 33.19
N ARG A 118 12.98 -1.29 33.60
CA ARG A 118 11.58 -1.36 34.07
C ARG A 118 10.54 -1.56 32.96
N ASN A 119 10.81 -1.07 31.74
CA ASN A 119 9.91 -1.20 30.57
C ASN A 119 10.50 -2.12 29.48
N TYR A 120 11.50 -2.92 29.84
CA TYR A 120 12.26 -3.76 28.90
C TYR A 120 11.36 -4.77 28.15
N GLY A 121 10.39 -5.37 28.83
CA GLY A 121 9.45 -6.32 28.22
C GLY A 121 8.60 -5.69 27.11
N GLN A 122 7.98 -4.53 27.38
CA GLN A 122 7.18 -3.81 26.38
C GLN A 122 8.05 -3.28 25.23
N ALA A 123 9.27 -2.81 25.51
CA ALA A 123 10.20 -2.35 24.48
C ALA A 123 10.67 -3.48 23.56
N LYS A 124 10.94 -4.65 24.13
CA LYS A 124 11.31 -5.85 23.38
C LYS A 124 10.15 -6.32 22.51
N LEU A 125 8.94 -6.35 23.05
CA LEU A 125 7.75 -6.75 22.30
C LEU A 125 7.45 -5.78 21.15
N GLY A 126 7.49 -4.47 21.40
CA GLY A 126 7.32 -3.46 20.36
C GLY A 126 8.33 -3.63 19.23
N ARG A 127 9.60 -3.93 19.56
CA ARG A 127 10.65 -4.19 18.56
C ARG A 127 10.37 -5.42 17.70
N GLU A 128 9.92 -6.52 18.29
CA GLU A 128 9.58 -7.72 17.51
C GLU A 128 8.37 -7.44 16.60
N VAL A 129 7.35 -6.73 17.10
CA VAL A 129 6.20 -6.33 16.29
C VAL A 129 6.64 -5.42 15.12
N SER A 130 7.51 -4.44 15.36
CA SER A 130 8.06 -3.59 14.29
C SER A 130 8.85 -4.36 13.25
N ARG A 131 9.58 -5.42 13.64
CA ARG A 131 10.25 -6.32 12.67
C ARG A 131 9.25 -7.10 11.82
N ILE A 132 8.22 -7.67 12.45
CA ILE A 132 7.16 -8.40 11.74
C ILE A 132 6.46 -7.45 10.75
N LEU A 133 6.19 -6.22 11.17
CA LEU A 133 5.61 -5.18 10.31
C LEU A 133 6.53 -4.80 9.14
N LEU A 134 7.84 -4.79 9.35
CA LEU A 134 8.81 -4.54 8.28
C LEU A 134 8.74 -5.60 7.19
N TYR A 135 8.52 -6.86 7.56
CA TYR A 135 8.34 -7.96 6.61
C TYR A 135 7.01 -7.92 5.85
N SER A 136 5.98 -7.25 6.36
CA SER A 136 4.68 -7.12 5.68
C SER A 136 4.65 -5.99 4.65
N TYR A 137 5.53 -4.98 4.75
CA TYR A 137 5.57 -3.87 3.79
C TYR A 137 5.84 -4.30 2.32
N PRO A 138 6.76 -5.24 2.03
CA PRO A 138 6.95 -5.75 0.67
C PRO A 138 5.69 -6.41 0.07
N LEU A 139 4.81 -6.99 0.90
CA LEU A 139 3.57 -7.60 0.41
C LEU A 139 2.61 -6.55 -0.14
N GLU A 140 2.40 -5.44 0.59
CA GLU A 140 1.58 -4.33 0.10
C GLU A 140 2.20 -3.70 -1.15
N PHE A 141 3.52 -3.49 -1.15
CA PHE A 141 4.24 -2.99 -2.31
C PHE A 141 4.02 -3.87 -3.53
N GLY A 142 4.15 -5.19 -3.38
CA GLY A 142 3.95 -6.15 -4.47
C GLY A 142 2.53 -6.14 -5.03
N VAL A 143 1.51 -6.09 -4.18
CA VAL A 143 0.09 -6.06 -4.60
C VAL A 143 -0.23 -4.75 -5.33
N ALA A 144 0.13 -3.60 -4.73
CA ALA A 144 -0.11 -2.29 -5.32
C ALA A 144 0.65 -2.10 -6.64
N LEU A 145 1.90 -2.57 -6.72
CA LEU A 145 2.70 -2.53 -7.94
C LEU A 145 2.13 -3.43 -9.04
N SER A 146 1.74 -4.66 -8.70
CA SER A 146 1.16 -5.59 -9.67
C SER A 146 -0.12 -5.03 -10.28
N TYR A 147 -1.02 -4.48 -9.46
CA TYR A 147 -2.22 -3.82 -9.95
C TYR A 147 -1.90 -2.61 -10.84
N SER A 148 -0.93 -1.79 -10.45
CA SER A 148 -0.55 -0.57 -11.17
C SER A 148 0.06 -0.88 -12.54
N ILE A 149 1.00 -1.84 -12.62
CA ILE A 149 1.63 -2.27 -13.88
C ILE A 149 0.56 -2.81 -14.83
N CYS A 150 -0.26 -3.75 -14.38
CA CYS A 150 -1.24 -4.40 -15.25
C CYS A 150 -2.31 -3.42 -15.77
N ASN A 151 -2.78 -2.48 -14.94
CA ASN A 151 -3.73 -1.47 -15.40
C ASN A 151 -3.08 -0.40 -16.29
N CYS A 152 -1.84 0.02 -15.99
CA CYS A 152 -1.12 0.98 -16.81
C CYS A 152 -0.90 0.44 -18.24
N SER A 153 -0.45 -0.82 -18.36
CA SER A 153 -0.29 -1.47 -19.66
C SER A 153 -1.61 -1.58 -20.44
N GLN A 154 -2.73 -1.82 -19.75
CA GLN A 154 -4.06 -1.86 -20.38
C GLN A 154 -4.54 -0.49 -20.85
N LEU A 155 -4.30 0.57 -20.07
CA LEU A 155 -4.63 1.93 -20.48
C LEU A 155 -3.81 2.38 -21.70
N GLY A 156 -2.49 2.11 -21.70
CA GLY A 156 -1.62 2.44 -22.82
C GLY A 156 -2.06 1.76 -24.13
N ARG A 157 -2.40 0.46 -24.08
CA ARG A 157 -2.93 -0.26 -25.26
C ARG A 157 -4.24 0.31 -25.79
N ARG A 158 -5.18 0.69 -24.90
CA ARG A 158 -6.45 1.30 -25.32
C ARG A 158 -6.26 2.65 -25.98
N GLN A 159 -5.32 3.46 -25.47
CA GLN A 159 -5.03 4.77 -26.05
C GLN A 159 -4.39 4.63 -27.44
N GLN A 160 -3.49 3.67 -27.63
CA GLN A 160 -2.83 3.43 -28.91
C GLN A 160 -3.80 2.91 -29.98
N GLY A 161 -4.65 1.93 -29.65
CA GLY A 161 -5.68 1.45 -30.59
C GLY A 161 -6.72 2.53 -30.94
N SER A 162 -7.06 3.41 -29.99
CA SER A 162 -7.93 4.56 -30.30
C SER A 162 -7.28 5.56 -31.25
N LEU A 163 -5.97 5.75 -31.16
CA LEU A 163 -5.24 6.66 -32.03
C LEU A 163 -5.16 6.11 -33.46
N GLU A 164 -4.83 4.83 -33.61
CA GLU A 164 -4.79 4.14 -34.91
C GLU A 164 -6.16 4.19 -35.62
N THR A 165 -7.26 3.93 -34.90
CA THR A 165 -8.60 4.02 -35.49
C THR A 165 -9.00 5.43 -35.93
N VAL A 166 -8.48 6.47 -35.26
CA VAL A 166 -8.75 7.86 -35.65
C VAL A 166 -7.94 8.21 -36.89
N THR A 167 -6.69 7.76 -36.98
CA THR A 167 -5.85 7.95 -38.16
C THR A 167 -6.44 7.26 -39.39
N ASP A 168 -6.87 6.01 -39.27
CA ASP A 168 -7.49 5.25 -40.36
C ASP A 168 -8.82 5.88 -40.83
N ALA A 169 -9.63 6.40 -39.90
CA ALA A 169 -10.87 7.08 -40.23
C ALA A 169 -10.65 8.40 -40.99
N VAL A 170 -9.58 9.14 -40.65
CA VAL A 170 -9.22 10.39 -41.33
C VAL A 170 -8.70 10.13 -42.74
N GLU A 171 -7.87 9.11 -42.94
CA GLU A 171 -7.39 8.71 -44.27
C GLU A 171 -8.53 8.19 -45.17
N GLY A 172 -9.50 7.46 -44.61
CA GLY A 172 -10.67 6.97 -45.36
C GLY A 172 -11.64 8.06 -45.85
N THR A 173 -11.65 9.24 -45.22
CA THR A 173 -12.44 10.40 -45.67
C THR A 173 -11.76 11.27 -46.73
N LEU A 174 -10.49 10.98 -47.06
CA LEU A 174 -9.70 11.75 -48.03
C LEU A 174 -9.68 11.13 -49.44
N PHE A 175 -10.40 10.03 -49.66
CA PHE A 175 -10.61 9.37 -50.95
C PHE A 175 -12.06 9.50 -51.44
#